data_AF-A0A1G7YF12-F1
#
_entry.id   AF-A0A1G7YF12-F1
#
_cell.length_a   1.000
_cell.length_b   1.000
_cell.length_c   1.000
_cell.angle_alpha   90.00
_cell.angle_beta   90.00
_cell.angle_gamma   90.00
#
_symmetry.space_group_name_H-M   'P 1'
#
loop_
_entity.id
_entity.type
_entity.pdbx_description
1 polymer ?
#
loop_
_entity_poly.entity_id
_entity_poly.type
_entity_poly.pdbx_seq_one_letter_code
_entity_poly.pdbx_strand_id
1 'polypeptide(L)'
;MKRISYFIICLLLTLGACKENTDPTPVDGNPEMPGPPANEAGAVQPVGTPEGAAVVKTIGAAGGTIASGDGRFTVTVPAGALDKDVAISMQPISNTNGSGVGAGYRMLPDGQKFLKALTMTFAYTEEEVEQTMPEALGIAYQNKEGVWMSVGGLALDKAKKSISIEVDHFTDFTFFEYVWVDPVYKAIDPGRSVTIRAYGLGTINILAKKLPKGMEVALPKPNEIDYIDGWQLEGEGKLSGSGKEVVYLAPGEIPAKNPATVTLKLTSPTKEVAELYTRIYVVPEGVSLQVGGGGWIHLPISGANLSGAIKGIDAQDGSRVINIKWHGGSGAMGALGTFKWTVKTVTAIYKPDQTTQYMHFYGKAPYVSDGSLKVDAMRYGELMGTFDVQPAGLYVTTYPPVISTSSMRGVFRVKCFDCAK
;
A
#
# COMPACT_ATOMS: atom_id res chain seq x y z
N MET A 1 16.34 -58.25 -38.31
CA MET A 1 15.61 -59.53 -38.17
C MET A 1 14.57 -59.37 -37.07
N LYS A 2 13.39 -58.83 -37.40
CA LYS A 2 12.09 -59.53 -37.46
C LYS A 2 11.75 -60.38 -36.23
N ARG A 3 10.85 -59.87 -35.38
CA ARG A 3 9.74 -60.66 -34.84
C ARG A 3 8.46 -59.83 -34.95
N ILE A 4 7.51 -60.44 -35.65
CA ILE A 4 6.17 -59.97 -36.01
C ILE A 4 5.21 -60.66 -35.04
N SER A 5 4.24 -59.92 -34.50
CA SER A 5 3.04 -60.49 -33.87
C SER A 5 1.83 -59.73 -34.39
N TYR A 6 0.98 -60.45 -35.12
CA TYR A 6 -0.38 -60.08 -35.55
C TYR A 6 -1.38 -60.61 -34.50
N PHE A 7 -2.54 -59.96 -34.33
CA PHE A 7 -3.89 -60.56 -34.25
C PHE A 7 -4.96 -59.46 -34.04
N ILE A 8 -5.92 -59.31 -34.98
CA ILE A 8 -7.37 -59.65 -34.87
C ILE A 8 -8.24 -58.54 -34.19
N ILE A 9 -8.98 -57.74 -34.97
CA ILE A 9 -10.43 -57.84 -35.30
C ILE A 9 -11.35 -57.75 -34.08
N CYS A 10 -12.20 -56.71 -34.03
CA CYS A 10 -13.65 -56.88 -33.82
C CYS A 10 -14.43 -55.58 -34.10
N LEU A 11 -15.24 -55.65 -35.16
CA LEU A 11 -16.30 -54.75 -35.56
C LEU A 11 -17.56 -55.14 -34.77
N LEU A 12 -18.25 -54.20 -34.13
CA LEU A 12 -19.62 -54.43 -33.62
C LEU A 12 -20.45 -53.14 -33.69
N LEU A 13 -21.36 -53.16 -34.67
CA LEU A 13 -22.54 -52.29 -34.83
C LEU A 13 -23.62 -52.70 -33.82
N THR A 14 -24.27 -51.74 -33.17
CA THR A 14 -25.66 -51.87 -32.71
C THR A 14 -26.43 -50.57 -32.97
N LEU A 15 -27.68 -50.74 -33.39
CA LEU A 15 -28.66 -49.74 -33.83
C LEU A 15 -29.69 -49.45 -32.73
N GLY A 16 -30.25 -48.24 -32.76
CA GLY A 16 -31.55 -47.84 -32.18
C GLY A 16 -31.55 -46.34 -31.83
N ALA A 17 -32.52 -45.49 -32.18
CA ALA A 17 -33.77 -45.59 -32.94
C ALA A 17 -34.24 -44.14 -33.28
N CYS A 18 -35.06 -43.98 -34.32
CA CYS A 18 -35.84 -42.78 -34.74
C CYS A 18 -36.68 -42.18 -33.58
N LYS A 19 -37.17 -40.92 -33.53
CA LYS A 19 -37.58 -39.82 -34.45
C LYS A 19 -37.71 -38.56 -33.55
N GLU A 20 -37.57 -37.31 -33.99
CA GLU A 20 -38.61 -36.54 -34.71
C GLU A 20 -38.03 -35.22 -35.23
N ASN A 21 -38.45 -34.84 -36.44
CA ASN A 21 -38.08 -33.58 -37.10
C ASN A 21 -38.87 -32.42 -36.50
N THR A 22 -38.18 -31.33 -36.17
CA THR A 22 -38.77 -29.98 -36.18
C THR A 22 -37.87 -29.08 -37.04
N ASP A 23 -38.50 -28.38 -37.98
CA ASP A 23 -37.87 -27.43 -38.89
C ASP A 23 -37.08 -26.34 -38.13
N PRO A 24 -35.96 -25.84 -38.68
CA PRO A 24 -35.23 -24.74 -38.09
C PRO A 24 -35.95 -23.42 -38.36
N THR A 25 -36.42 -22.75 -37.30
CA THR A 25 -36.73 -21.32 -37.37
C THR A 25 -35.45 -20.51 -37.67
N PRO A 26 -35.54 -19.41 -38.45
CA PRO A 26 -34.37 -18.62 -38.81
C PRO A 26 -33.73 -18.00 -37.57
N VAL A 27 -32.43 -18.26 -37.38
CA VAL A 27 -31.59 -17.60 -36.38
C VAL A 27 -31.30 -16.19 -36.89
N ASP A 28 -32.00 -15.20 -36.36
CA ASP A 28 -31.60 -13.81 -36.48
C ASP A 28 -30.47 -13.56 -35.47
N GLY A 29 -29.35 -13.04 -35.97
CA GLY A 29 -28.10 -13.00 -35.26
C GLY A 29 -28.02 -11.88 -34.24
N ASN A 30 -27.66 -12.23 -33.00
CA ASN A 30 -26.64 -11.52 -32.25
C ASN A 30 -26.12 -12.46 -31.13
N PRO A 31 -24.81 -12.70 -31.00
CA PRO A 31 -24.31 -13.43 -29.84
C PRO A 31 -24.47 -12.54 -28.60
N GLU A 32 -25.49 -12.83 -27.77
CA GLU A 32 -25.53 -12.35 -26.40
C GLU A 32 -24.28 -12.84 -25.68
N MET A 33 -23.43 -11.88 -25.34
CA MET A 33 -22.32 -12.08 -24.43
C MET A 33 -22.89 -12.59 -23.10
N PRO A 34 -22.41 -13.70 -22.53
CA PRO A 34 -22.94 -14.20 -21.27
C PRO A 34 -22.83 -13.13 -20.20
N GLY A 35 -23.96 -12.74 -19.61
CA GLY A 35 -23.96 -11.91 -18.41
C GLY A 35 -23.13 -12.58 -17.31
N PRO A 36 -22.50 -11.79 -16.41
CA PRO A 36 -21.70 -12.37 -15.33
C PRO A 36 -22.55 -13.36 -14.50
N PRO A 37 -21.98 -14.51 -14.08
CA PRO A 37 -22.70 -15.50 -13.30
C PRO A 37 -23.23 -14.91 -11.99
N ALA A 38 -24.46 -15.28 -11.63
CA ALA A 38 -25.30 -14.67 -10.60
C ALA A 38 -24.84 -14.87 -9.12
N ASN A 39 -23.58 -15.21 -8.86
CA ASN A 39 -23.05 -15.39 -7.49
C ASN A 39 -21.92 -14.40 -7.10
N GLU A 40 -21.81 -13.27 -7.82
CA GLU A 40 -20.91 -12.15 -7.47
C GLU A 40 -21.65 -10.80 -7.30
N ALA A 41 -22.94 -10.82 -6.97
CA ALA A 41 -23.64 -9.59 -6.60
C ALA A 41 -23.02 -9.01 -5.31
N GLY A 42 -22.57 -7.75 -5.36
CA GLY A 42 -21.89 -7.11 -4.24
C GLY A 42 -22.66 -7.24 -2.92
N ALA A 43 -21.93 -7.53 -1.85
CA ALA A 43 -22.55 -7.82 -0.55
C ALA A 43 -23.08 -6.53 0.10
N VAL A 44 -24.29 -6.59 0.66
CA VAL A 44 -24.85 -5.51 1.48
C VAL A 44 -23.91 -5.20 2.64
N GLN A 45 -23.54 -3.93 2.78
CA GLN A 45 -22.71 -3.41 3.87
C GLN A 45 -23.52 -2.43 4.72
N PRO A 46 -23.17 -2.26 6.01
CA PRO A 46 -23.73 -1.19 6.82
C PRO A 46 -23.41 0.18 6.19
N VAL A 47 -24.26 1.15 6.50
CA VAL A 47 -24.04 2.56 6.16
C VAL A 47 -22.98 3.13 7.11
N GLY A 48 -22.09 3.98 6.60
CA GLY A 48 -21.02 4.56 7.41
C GLY A 48 -21.56 5.45 8.54
N THR A 49 -20.88 5.43 9.68
CA THR A 49 -21.18 6.28 10.83
C THR A 49 -20.43 7.61 10.72
N PRO A 50 -21.04 8.76 11.06
CA PRO A 50 -20.35 10.05 11.01
C PRO A 50 -19.06 10.12 11.82
N GLU A 51 -18.00 10.63 11.19
CA GLU A 51 -16.69 10.88 11.80
C GLU A 51 -16.33 12.34 11.57
N GLY A 52 -16.06 13.09 12.65
CA GLY A 52 -15.68 14.51 12.53
C GLY A 52 -16.80 15.46 12.07
N ALA A 53 -16.40 16.71 11.80
CA ALA A 53 -17.31 17.80 11.49
C ALA A 53 -17.70 17.83 10.00
N ALA A 54 -18.94 18.21 9.73
CA ALA A 54 -19.41 18.46 8.37
C ALA A 54 -18.98 19.85 7.87
N VAL A 55 -18.62 19.93 6.59
CA VAL A 55 -18.46 21.19 5.86
C VAL A 55 -19.75 21.45 5.10
N VAL A 56 -20.31 22.66 5.24
CA VAL A 56 -21.57 23.05 4.58
C VAL A 56 -21.32 24.26 3.69
N LYS A 57 -21.85 24.22 2.46
CA LYS A 57 -21.77 25.33 1.51
C LYS A 57 -23.03 25.40 0.65
N THR A 58 -23.61 26.60 0.54
CA THR A 58 -24.69 26.85 -0.42
C THR A 58 -24.11 27.02 -1.82
N ILE A 59 -24.58 26.21 -2.77
CA ILE A 59 -24.20 26.27 -4.20
C ILE A 59 -25.47 26.46 -5.02
N GLY A 60 -25.45 27.44 -5.93
CA GLY A 60 -26.55 27.75 -6.84
C GLY A 60 -26.24 27.46 -8.30
N ALA A 61 -27.03 28.06 -9.20
CA ALA A 61 -26.91 27.83 -10.65
C ALA A 61 -25.55 28.23 -11.25
N ALA A 62 -24.80 29.13 -10.60
CA ALA A 62 -23.43 29.47 -11.02
C ALA A 62 -22.43 28.31 -10.84
N GLY A 63 -22.82 27.24 -10.14
CA GLY A 63 -21.92 26.15 -9.76
C GLY A 63 -20.98 26.57 -8.63
N GLY A 64 -20.02 25.70 -8.32
CA GLY A 64 -19.05 25.93 -7.27
C GLY A 64 -18.35 24.65 -6.82
N THR A 65 -17.50 24.80 -5.82
CA THR A 65 -16.71 23.69 -5.26
C THR A 65 -16.90 23.62 -3.75
N ILE A 66 -16.98 22.41 -3.22
CA ILE A 66 -16.92 22.08 -1.79
C ILE A 66 -15.82 21.04 -1.59
N ALA A 67 -15.04 21.19 -0.52
CA ALA A 67 -13.98 20.26 -0.15
C ALA A 67 -14.12 19.88 1.32
N SER A 68 -13.65 18.68 1.63
CA SER A 68 -13.50 18.14 2.99
C SER A 68 -12.52 18.98 3.79
N GLY A 69 -12.64 18.95 5.12
CA GLY A 69 -11.79 19.75 6.02
C GLY A 69 -10.30 19.42 5.92
N ASP A 70 -9.96 18.20 5.49
CA ASP A 70 -8.58 17.74 5.24
C ASP A 70 -8.12 17.96 3.79
N GLY A 71 -9.02 18.43 2.91
CA GLY A 71 -8.76 18.64 1.48
C GLY A 71 -8.64 17.36 0.65
N ARG A 72 -8.89 16.17 1.23
CA ARG A 72 -8.73 14.87 0.56
C ARG A 72 -9.79 14.63 -0.51
N PHE A 73 -11.03 14.98 -0.20
CA PHE A 73 -12.19 14.85 -1.08
C PHE A 73 -12.71 16.21 -1.52
N THR A 74 -12.86 16.41 -2.83
CA THR A 74 -13.36 17.64 -3.45
C THR A 74 -14.47 17.33 -4.45
N VAL A 75 -15.57 18.09 -4.38
CA VAL A 75 -16.70 18.02 -5.30
C VAL A 75 -16.83 19.34 -6.05
N THR A 76 -16.80 19.26 -7.38
CA THR A 76 -17.01 20.41 -8.27
C THR A 76 -18.35 20.28 -8.98
N VAL A 77 -19.25 21.22 -8.69
CA VAL A 77 -20.57 21.35 -9.30
C VAL A 77 -20.46 22.35 -10.45
N PRO A 78 -20.63 21.95 -11.72
CA PRO A 78 -20.51 22.87 -12.84
C PRO A 78 -21.69 23.84 -12.91
N ALA A 79 -21.48 24.98 -13.59
CA ALA A 79 -22.55 25.94 -13.83
C ALA A 79 -23.73 25.29 -14.57
N GLY A 80 -24.94 25.54 -14.08
CA GLY A 80 -26.19 24.97 -14.58
C GLY A 80 -26.43 23.51 -14.19
N ALA A 81 -25.66 22.93 -13.26
CA ALA A 81 -25.99 21.62 -12.67
C ALA A 81 -27.14 21.70 -11.65
N LEU A 82 -27.38 22.90 -11.11
CA LEU A 82 -28.49 23.24 -10.20
C LEU A 82 -29.30 24.39 -10.81
N ASP A 83 -30.60 24.39 -10.56
CA ASP A 83 -31.55 25.45 -10.95
C ASP A 83 -31.85 26.45 -9.83
N LYS A 84 -31.48 26.09 -8.59
CA LYS A 84 -31.66 26.89 -7.38
C LYS A 84 -30.51 26.68 -6.41
N ASP A 85 -30.46 27.52 -5.38
CA ASP A 85 -29.51 27.38 -4.29
C ASP A 85 -29.81 26.12 -3.45
N VAL A 86 -28.79 25.29 -3.25
CA VAL A 86 -28.83 24.08 -2.44
C VAL A 86 -27.74 24.16 -1.37
N ALA A 87 -28.11 23.94 -0.11
CA ALA A 87 -27.15 23.75 0.97
C ALA A 87 -26.55 22.34 0.87
N ILE A 88 -25.31 22.27 0.37
CA ILE A 88 -24.57 21.02 0.20
C ILE A 88 -23.72 20.79 1.43
N SER A 89 -23.77 19.57 1.98
CA SER A 89 -22.94 19.15 3.10
C SER A 89 -22.05 17.98 2.71
N MET A 90 -20.82 18.00 3.22
CA MET A 90 -19.84 16.91 3.11
C MET A 90 -19.36 16.55 4.51
N GLN A 91 -19.51 15.29 4.91
CA GLN A 91 -19.09 14.81 6.23
C GLN A 91 -18.26 13.52 6.10
N PRO A 92 -17.11 13.40 6.79
CA PRO A 92 -16.41 12.12 6.85
C PRO A 92 -17.27 11.07 7.56
N ILE A 93 -17.14 9.82 7.14
CA ILE A 93 -17.82 8.67 7.76
C ILE A 93 -16.86 7.48 7.86
N SER A 94 -17.13 6.57 8.78
CA SER A 94 -16.44 5.28 8.85
C SER A 94 -16.58 4.55 7.51
N ASN A 95 -15.49 3.98 7.00
CA ASN A 95 -15.50 3.28 5.72
C ASN A 95 -15.94 1.82 5.88
N THR A 96 -17.07 1.47 5.27
CA THR A 96 -17.66 0.12 5.31
C THR A 96 -17.40 -0.68 4.04
N ASN A 97 -16.62 -0.14 3.11
CA ASN A 97 -16.18 -0.88 1.93
C ASN A 97 -15.01 -1.80 2.31
N GLY A 98 -15.12 -3.09 1.97
CA GLY A 98 -14.10 -4.10 2.31
C GLY A 98 -12.73 -3.88 1.67
N SER A 99 -12.66 -3.12 0.56
CA SER A 99 -11.39 -2.67 -0.04
C SER A 99 -11.17 -1.16 0.10
N GLY A 100 -11.94 -0.50 0.96
CA GLY A 100 -11.89 0.94 1.18
C GLY A 100 -10.60 1.40 1.86
N VAL A 101 -10.10 2.57 1.45
CA VAL A 101 -8.88 3.19 2.01
C VAL A 101 -9.20 4.55 2.61
N GLY A 102 -8.88 4.71 3.89
CA GLY A 102 -9.22 5.90 4.66
C GLY A 102 -10.73 6.03 4.92
N ALA A 103 -11.19 7.23 5.27
CA ALA A 103 -12.60 7.52 5.55
C ALA A 103 -13.47 7.50 4.27
N GLY A 104 -14.76 7.18 4.43
CA GLY A 104 -15.79 7.50 3.46
C GLY A 104 -16.27 8.95 3.62
N TYR A 105 -17.13 9.41 2.71
CA TYR A 105 -17.71 10.75 2.73
C TYR A 105 -19.21 10.72 2.42
N ARG A 106 -20.01 11.23 3.35
CA ARG A 106 -21.45 11.43 3.16
C ARG A 106 -21.72 12.79 2.52
N MET A 107 -22.43 12.77 1.40
CA MET A 107 -22.91 13.97 0.71
C MET A 107 -24.41 14.16 0.96
N LEU A 108 -24.81 15.36 1.38
CA LEU A 108 -26.21 15.74 1.56
C LEU A 108 -26.59 16.98 0.72
N PRO A 109 -27.85 17.08 0.25
CA PRO A 109 -28.96 16.16 0.50
C PRO A 109 -28.81 14.81 -0.19
N ASP A 110 -29.11 13.72 0.52
CA ASP A 110 -29.03 12.37 -0.03
C ASP A 110 -29.99 12.22 -1.22
N GLY A 111 -29.53 11.56 -2.28
CA GLY A 111 -30.28 11.39 -3.52
C GLY A 111 -30.51 12.67 -4.33
N GLN A 112 -29.90 13.81 -3.97
CA GLN A 112 -29.94 15.03 -4.78
C GLN A 112 -29.47 14.71 -6.21
N LYS A 113 -30.30 14.99 -7.22
CA LYS A 113 -29.96 14.81 -8.64
C LYS A 113 -29.52 16.12 -9.27
N PHE A 114 -28.56 16.04 -10.20
CA PHE A 114 -27.99 17.20 -10.88
C PHE A 114 -28.34 17.21 -12.36
N LEU A 115 -28.60 18.39 -12.91
CA LEU A 115 -28.91 18.59 -14.33
C LEU A 115 -27.70 18.35 -15.25
N LYS A 116 -26.50 18.40 -14.69
CA LYS A 116 -25.22 18.08 -15.32
C LYS A 116 -24.40 17.27 -14.34
N ALA A 117 -23.61 16.33 -14.84
CA ALA A 117 -22.72 15.55 -14.00
C ALA A 117 -21.74 16.48 -13.25
N LEU A 118 -21.52 16.19 -11.97
CA LEU A 118 -20.52 16.82 -11.13
C LEU A 118 -19.23 16.00 -11.14
N THR A 119 -18.12 16.62 -10.80
CA THR A 119 -16.82 15.94 -10.70
C THR A 119 -16.47 15.70 -9.24
N MET A 120 -16.22 14.44 -8.90
CA MET A 120 -15.74 14.01 -7.59
C MET A 120 -14.27 13.66 -7.69
N THR A 121 -13.43 14.30 -6.89
CA THR A 121 -11.97 14.12 -6.91
C THR A 121 -11.48 13.70 -5.54
N PHE A 122 -10.74 12.60 -5.49
CA PHE A 122 -10.00 12.14 -4.32
C PHE A 122 -8.51 12.33 -4.55
N ALA A 123 -7.84 12.98 -3.60
CA ALA A 123 -6.38 12.99 -3.51
C ALA A 123 -5.89 11.75 -2.77
N TYR A 124 -4.77 11.17 -3.21
CA TYR A 124 -4.10 10.05 -2.57
C TYR A 124 -2.66 10.41 -2.21
N THR A 125 -2.11 9.74 -1.20
CA THR A 125 -0.71 9.87 -0.79
C THR A 125 0.14 8.74 -1.35
N GLU A 126 1.46 8.87 -1.30
CA GLU A 126 2.36 7.76 -1.67
C GLU A 126 2.15 6.53 -0.77
N GLU A 127 1.93 6.75 0.54
CA GLU A 127 1.71 5.67 1.51
C GLU A 127 0.50 4.80 1.13
N GLU A 128 -0.55 5.42 0.62
CA GLU A 128 -1.79 4.74 0.23
C GLU A 128 -1.67 3.95 -1.07
N VAL A 129 -0.59 4.15 -1.82
CA VAL A 129 -0.29 3.35 -3.00
C VAL A 129 0.90 2.42 -2.78
N GLU A 130 1.42 2.29 -1.55
CA GLU A 130 2.54 1.36 -1.30
C GLU A 130 2.11 -0.11 -1.41
N GLN A 131 0.88 -0.42 -1.01
CA GLN A 131 0.32 -1.76 -1.11
C GLN A 131 -0.28 -2.07 -2.47
N THR A 132 -0.42 -1.06 -3.32
CA THR A 132 -1.15 -1.12 -4.59
C THR A 132 -0.41 -0.29 -5.65
N MET A 133 -1.13 0.28 -6.61
CA MET A 133 -0.64 1.23 -7.58
C MET A 133 -1.72 2.26 -7.91
N PRO A 134 -1.36 3.47 -8.37
CA PRO A 134 -2.35 4.50 -8.72
C PRO A 134 -3.41 4.04 -9.73
N GLU A 135 -3.05 3.16 -10.66
CA GLU A 135 -3.95 2.57 -11.66
C GLU A 135 -5.02 1.66 -11.07
N ALA A 136 -4.76 1.09 -9.89
CA ALA A 136 -5.64 0.19 -9.17
C ALA A 136 -6.53 0.90 -8.16
N LEU A 137 -6.62 2.22 -8.21
CA LEU A 137 -7.49 3.00 -7.35
C LEU A 137 -8.87 3.18 -7.98
N GLY A 138 -9.89 3.35 -7.14
CA GLY A 138 -11.27 3.57 -7.56
C GLY A 138 -12.06 4.46 -6.61
N ILE A 139 -13.19 4.96 -7.11
CA ILE A 139 -14.21 5.66 -6.31
C ILE A 139 -15.50 4.86 -6.44
N ALA A 140 -16.11 4.55 -5.30
CA ALA A 140 -17.39 3.87 -5.24
C ALA A 140 -18.42 4.69 -4.46
N TYR A 141 -19.70 4.47 -4.76
CA TYR A 141 -20.82 5.02 -4.01
C TYR A 141 -21.64 3.90 -3.38
N GLN A 142 -22.31 4.14 -2.27
CA GLN A 142 -23.25 3.16 -1.70
C GLN A 142 -24.66 3.42 -2.25
N ASN A 143 -25.26 2.39 -2.86
CA ASN A 143 -26.63 2.48 -3.35
C ASN A 143 -27.65 2.30 -2.22
N LYS A 144 -28.95 2.41 -2.54
CA LYS A 144 -30.04 2.32 -1.56
C LYS A 144 -30.18 0.93 -0.93
N GLU A 145 -29.69 -0.09 -1.62
CA GLU A 145 -29.64 -1.48 -1.16
C GLU A 145 -28.45 -1.74 -0.22
N GLY A 146 -27.60 -0.73 0.05
CA GLY A 146 -26.42 -0.85 0.90
C GLY A 146 -25.22 -1.50 0.21
N VAL A 147 -25.25 -1.64 -1.11
CA VAL A 147 -24.18 -2.22 -1.92
C VAL A 147 -23.26 -1.11 -2.44
N TRP A 148 -21.95 -1.32 -2.31
CA TRP A 148 -20.96 -0.42 -2.89
C TRP A 148 -20.83 -0.65 -4.39
N MET A 149 -20.94 0.42 -5.16
CA MET A 149 -20.93 0.44 -6.62
C MET A 149 -19.70 1.21 -7.09
N SER A 150 -18.78 0.53 -7.78
CA SER A 150 -17.67 1.17 -8.47
C SER A 150 -18.17 1.97 -9.67
N VAL A 151 -17.62 3.17 -9.85
CA VAL A 151 -17.97 4.06 -10.96
C VAL A 151 -16.88 4.05 -12.03
N GLY A 152 -17.28 3.79 -13.27
CA GLY A 152 -16.39 3.83 -14.44
C GLY A 152 -16.08 5.25 -14.94
N GLY A 153 -15.15 5.34 -15.89
CA GLY A 153 -14.71 6.63 -16.44
C GLY A 153 -13.69 7.36 -15.58
N LEU A 154 -12.97 6.63 -14.71
CA LEU A 154 -11.97 7.17 -13.81
C LEU A 154 -10.86 7.93 -14.57
N ALA A 155 -10.64 9.18 -14.20
CA ALA A 155 -9.49 9.98 -14.62
C ALA A 155 -8.42 9.98 -13.52
N LEU A 156 -7.23 9.48 -13.85
CA LEU A 156 -6.05 9.43 -12.97
C LEU A 156 -5.07 10.55 -13.35
N ASP A 157 -4.72 11.40 -12.39
CA ASP A 157 -3.66 12.40 -12.50
C ASP A 157 -2.54 12.04 -11.50
N LYS A 158 -1.45 11.45 -12.01
CA LYS A 158 -0.29 11.07 -11.19
C LYS A 158 0.55 12.27 -10.74
N ALA A 159 0.52 13.37 -11.48
CA ALA A 159 1.28 14.57 -11.13
C ALA A 159 0.64 15.28 -9.93
N LYS A 160 -0.70 15.34 -9.90
CA LYS A 160 -1.47 15.89 -8.78
C LYS A 160 -1.83 14.88 -7.69
N LYS A 161 -1.52 13.60 -7.92
CA LYS A 161 -1.87 12.46 -7.04
C LYS A 161 -3.36 12.44 -6.71
N SER A 162 -4.18 12.42 -7.76
CA SER A 162 -5.63 12.40 -7.62
C SER A 162 -6.29 11.47 -8.62
N ILE A 163 -7.44 10.92 -8.22
CA ILE A 163 -8.37 10.27 -9.13
C ILE A 163 -9.71 11.00 -9.13
N SER A 164 -10.44 10.96 -10.23
CA SER A 164 -11.74 11.60 -10.34
C SER A 164 -12.74 10.81 -11.17
N ILE A 165 -14.01 10.94 -10.80
CA ILE A 165 -15.18 10.40 -11.52
C ILE A 165 -16.19 11.51 -11.78
N GLU A 166 -17.08 11.27 -12.73
CA GLU A 166 -18.29 12.07 -12.92
C GLU A 166 -19.52 11.30 -12.46
N VAL A 167 -20.34 11.93 -11.61
CA VAL A 167 -21.62 11.36 -11.14
C VAL A 167 -22.71 12.43 -11.19
N ASP A 168 -23.97 12.02 -11.07
CA ASP A 168 -25.13 12.91 -11.16
C ASP A 168 -25.94 12.98 -9.85
N HIS A 169 -25.41 12.41 -8.77
CA HIS A 169 -26.13 12.29 -7.52
C HIS A 169 -25.25 12.38 -6.27
N PHE A 170 -25.89 12.62 -5.13
CA PHE A 170 -25.31 12.51 -3.80
C PHE A 170 -25.78 11.28 -3.04
N THR A 171 -24.88 10.74 -2.23
CA THR A 171 -25.00 9.58 -1.34
C THR A 171 -23.67 9.52 -0.53
N ASP A 172 -23.32 8.35 0.00
CA ASP A 172 -22.02 8.04 0.57
C ASP A 172 -21.02 7.59 -0.51
N PHE A 173 -19.81 8.15 -0.46
CA PHE A 173 -18.71 7.83 -1.38
C PHE A 173 -17.49 7.31 -0.62
N THR A 174 -16.73 6.45 -1.27
CA THR A 174 -15.51 5.88 -0.73
C THR A 174 -14.43 5.77 -1.79
N PHE A 175 -13.18 5.85 -1.34
CA PHE A 175 -11.98 5.55 -2.10
C PHE A 175 -11.55 4.11 -1.80
N PHE A 176 -11.12 3.35 -2.82
CA PHE A 176 -10.80 1.94 -2.65
C PHE A 176 -9.72 1.44 -3.62
N GLU A 177 -9.22 0.23 -3.36
CA GLU A 177 -8.22 -0.45 -4.17
C GLU A 177 -8.79 -1.69 -4.86
N TYR A 178 -8.39 -1.92 -6.12
CA TYR A 178 -8.77 -3.11 -6.90
C TYR A 178 -7.86 -4.30 -6.64
N VAL A 179 -6.60 -4.06 -6.31
CA VAL A 179 -5.58 -5.08 -6.08
C VAL A 179 -4.55 -4.58 -5.10
N TRP A 180 -4.14 -5.41 -4.14
CA TRP A 180 -3.11 -5.04 -3.17
C TRP A 180 -2.35 -6.26 -2.65
N VAL A 181 -1.20 -5.99 -2.03
CA VAL A 181 -0.39 -6.99 -1.33
C VAL A 181 -0.41 -6.74 0.18
N ASP A 182 -0.51 -7.81 0.97
CA ASP A 182 -0.41 -7.75 2.42
C ASP A 182 0.56 -8.82 2.95
N PRO A 183 1.48 -8.47 3.87
CA PRO A 183 1.77 -7.12 4.32
C PRO A 183 2.59 -6.31 3.31
N VAL A 184 2.49 -4.98 3.37
CA VAL A 184 3.45 -4.08 2.68
C VAL A 184 4.79 -4.07 3.39
N TYR A 185 4.75 -4.00 4.71
CA TYR A 185 5.91 -3.95 5.58
C TYR A 185 5.77 -4.98 6.70
N LYS A 186 6.84 -5.72 6.95
CA LYS A 186 6.94 -6.59 8.11
C LYS A 186 8.34 -6.59 8.67
N ALA A 187 8.47 -6.54 9.99
CA ALA A 187 9.70 -6.91 10.66
C ALA A 187 9.56 -8.30 11.30
N ILE A 188 10.56 -9.16 11.10
CA ILE A 188 10.62 -10.51 11.67
C ILE A 188 12.04 -10.82 12.16
N ASP A 189 12.14 -11.70 13.15
CA ASP A 189 13.45 -12.16 13.63
C ASP A 189 14.13 -13.05 12.59
N PRO A 190 15.48 -13.14 12.60
CA PRO A 190 16.20 -14.10 11.77
C PRO A 190 15.67 -15.55 11.92
N GLY A 191 15.59 -16.27 10.81
CA GLY A 191 15.08 -17.64 10.72
C GLY A 191 13.56 -17.78 10.84
N ARG A 192 12.81 -16.69 10.99
CA ARG A 192 11.33 -16.71 11.01
C ARG A 192 10.76 -16.55 9.61
N SER A 193 9.47 -16.84 9.48
CA SER A 193 8.73 -16.69 8.22
C SER A 193 7.56 -15.72 8.34
N VAL A 194 7.15 -15.19 7.19
CA VAL A 194 5.93 -14.40 7.03
C VAL A 194 5.20 -14.86 5.76
N THR A 195 3.88 -14.97 5.87
CA THR A 195 2.99 -15.20 4.72
C THR A 195 2.63 -13.88 4.07
N ILE A 196 2.69 -13.84 2.75
CA ILE A 196 2.39 -12.68 1.91
C ILE A 196 1.27 -13.08 0.96
N ARG A 197 0.23 -12.25 0.86
CA ARG A 197 -0.97 -12.52 0.08
C ARG A 197 -1.25 -11.42 -0.93
N ALA A 198 -1.72 -11.84 -2.10
CA ALA A 198 -2.27 -10.98 -3.12
C ALA A 198 -3.80 -10.98 -3.04
N TYR A 199 -4.39 -9.82 -2.82
CA TYR A 199 -5.83 -9.62 -2.78
C TYR A 199 -6.29 -8.75 -3.94
N GLY A 200 -7.57 -8.84 -4.27
CA GLY A 200 -8.21 -7.92 -5.18
C GLY A 200 -9.68 -8.24 -5.40
N LEU A 201 -10.26 -7.54 -6.36
CA LEU A 201 -11.68 -7.62 -6.69
C LEU A 201 -11.86 -8.48 -7.93
N GLY A 202 -11.71 -9.81 -7.78
CA GLY A 202 -11.44 -10.80 -8.84
C GLY A 202 -12.19 -10.67 -10.18
N THR A 203 -13.44 -10.24 -10.21
CA THR A 203 -14.20 -10.01 -11.46
C THR A 203 -13.82 -8.73 -12.21
N ILE A 204 -13.12 -7.80 -11.56
CA ILE A 204 -12.72 -6.53 -12.12
C ILE A 204 -11.21 -6.50 -12.32
N ASN A 205 -10.78 -6.89 -13.52
CA ASN A 205 -9.39 -6.76 -13.94
C ASN A 205 -9.15 -5.38 -14.57
N ILE A 206 -8.85 -4.38 -13.73
CA ILE A 206 -8.51 -3.02 -14.17
C ILE A 206 -7.23 -2.96 -15.01
N LEU A 207 -6.36 -3.98 -14.92
CA LEU A 207 -5.13 -4.06 -15.72
C LEU A 207 -5.42 -4.49 -17.16
N ALA A 208 -6.49 -5.25 -17.37
CA ALA A 208 -6.94 -5.66 -18.69
C ALA A 208 -7.85 -4.60 -19.35
N LYS A 209 -8.77 -4.00 -18.58
CA LYS A 209 -9.72 -3.02 -19.10
C LYS A 209 -10.22 -2.07 -18.02
N LYS A 210 -10.09 -0.77 -18.25
CA LYS A 210 -10.75 0.25 -17.42
C LYS A 210 -12.26 0.19 -17.60
N LEU A 211 -13.01 0.37 -16.50
CA LEU A 211 -14.46 0.53 -16.58
C LEU A 211 -14.81 1.79 -17.41
N PRO A 212 -15.61 1.67 -18.49
CA PRO A 212 -16.03 2.81 -19.30
C PRO A 212 -16.86 3.82 -18.50
N LYS A 213 -16.85 5.08 -18.93
CA LYS A 213 -17.72 6.13 -18.36
C LYS A 213 -19.19 5.72 -18.47
N GLY A 214 -19.94 5.89 -17.38
CA GLY A 214 -21.35 5.51 -17.28
C GLY A 214 -21.62 4.03 -16.96
N MET A 215 -20.57 3.22 -16.82
CA MET A 215 -20.69 1.86 -16.28
C MET A 215 -20.56 1.88 -14.76
N GLU A 216 -21.42 1.13 -14.09
CA GLU A 216 -21.39 0.93 -12.64
C GLU A 216 -21.41 -0.57 -12.35
N VAL A 217 -20.54 -1.02 -11.44
CA VAL A 217 -20.40 -2.44 -11.10
C VAL A 217 -20.37 -2.59 -9.59
N ALA A 218 -21.17 -3.52 -9.07
CA ALA A 218 -21.16 -3.83 -7.65
C ALA A 218 -19.78 -4.36 -7.24
N LEU A 219 -19.23 -3.83 -6.15
CA LEU A 219 -17.97 -4.29 -5.62
C LEU A 219 -18.13 -5.70 -5.04
N PRO A 220 -17.39 -6.70 -5.54
CA PRO A 220 -17.37 -8.01 -4.92
C PRO A 220 -16.66 -7.93 -3.56
N LYS A 221 -16.81 -8.97 -2.74
CA LYS A 221 -15.95 -9.09 -1.55
C LYS A 221 -14.49 -9.21 -2.01
N PRO A 222 -13.54 -8.55 -1.32
CA PRO A 222 -12.12 -8.83 -1.46
C PRO A 222 -11.85 -10.33 -1.48
N ASN A 223 -11.13 -10.78 -2.50
CA ASN A 223 -10.77 -12.17 -2.63
C ASN A 223 -9.40 -12.29 -3.30
N GLU A 224 -8.89 -13.50 -3.37
CA GLU A 224 -7.60 -13.76 -4.00
C GLU A 224 -7.71 -13.67 -5.53
N ILE A 225 -6.71 -13.07 -6.20
CA ILE A 225 -6.71 -12.77 -7.65
C ILE A 225 -6.02 -13.85 -8.50
N ASP A 226 -6.46 -14.04 -9.74
CA ASP A 226 -5.89 -15.07 -10.65
C ASP A 226 -4.91 -14.52 -11.70
N TYR A 227 -4.77 -13.20 -11.83
CA TYR A 227 -3.92 -12.55 -12.85
C TYR A 227 -2.48 -12.30 -12.40
N ILE A 228 -1.88 -13.33 -11.79
CA ILE A 228 -0.53 -13.29 -11.21
C ILE A 228 0.46 -13.96 -12.16
N ASP A 229 1.52 -13.24 -12.54
CA ASP A 229 2.63 -13.78 -13.33
C ASP A 229 3.62 -14.56 -12.45
N GLY A 230 3.83 -14.07 -11.23
CA GLY A 230 4.67 -14.73 -10.25
C GLY A 230 5.19 -13.79 -9.19
N TRP A 231 6.11 -14.31 -8.38
CA TRP A 231 6.76 -13.58 -7.30
C TRP A 231 8.27 -13.62 -7.48
N GLN A 232 8.92 -12.51 -7.14
CA GLN A 232 10.37 -12.37 -7.18
C GLN A 232 10.89 -11.93 -5.82
N LEU A 233 11.97 -12.56 -5.36
CA LEU A 233 12.68 -12.15 -4.14
C LEU A 233 13.97 -11.41 -4.52
N GLU A 234 14.18 -10.25 -3.92
CA GLU A 234 15.43 -9.51 -3.97
C GLU A 234 16.00 -9.35 -2.55
N GLY A 235 17.15 -9.97 -2.29
CA GLY A 235 17.77 -10.05 -0.97
C GLY A 235 17.97 -11.49 -0.53
N GLU A 236 18.44 -11.67 0.70
CA GLU A 236 18.67 -12.98 1.29
C GLU A 236 17.36 -13.58 1.85
N GLY A 237 17.31 -14.91 1.94
CA GLY A 237 16.15 -15.66 2.40
C GLY A 237 15.66 -16.66 1.35
N LYS A 238 14.49 -17.23 1.57
CA LYS A 238 13.84 -18.16 0.63
C LYS A 238 12.38 -17.81 0.48
N LEU A 239 11.89 -17.86 -0.75
CA LEU A 239 10.47 -17.77 -1.05
C LEU A 239 9.95 -19.16 -1.41
N SER A 240 8.80 -19.54 -0.88
CA SER A 240 8.11 -20.80 -1.18
C SER A 240 6.63 -20.54 -1.42
N GLY A 241 6.01 -21.32 -2.32
CA GLY A 241 4.64 -21.11 -2.77
C GLY A 241 4.58 -20.46 -4.15
N SER A 242 3.37 -20.22 -4.63
CA SER A 242 3.08 -19.61 -5.92
C SER A 242 1.63 -19.12 -5.97
N GLY A 243 1.26 -18.42 -7.04
CA GLY A 243 -0.10 -17.90 -7.19
C GLY A 243 -0.38 -16.80 -6.16
N LYS A 244 -1.43 -16.96 -5.37
CA LYS A 244 -2.02 -15.90 -4.53
C LYS A 244 -1.32 -15.70 -3.19
N GLU A 245 -0.55 -16.68 -2.78
CA GLU A 245 0.11 -16.70 -1.48
C GLU A 245 1.54 -17.24 -1.63
N VAL A 246 2.47 -16.56 -0.99
CA VAL A 246 3.85 -17.03 -0.83
C VAL A 246 4.29 -16.87 0.62
N VAL A 247 5.23 -17.70 1.03
CA VAL A 247 5.87 -17.62 2.35
C VAL A 247 7.32 -17.22 2.14
N TYR A 248 7.72 -16.11 2.74
CA TYR A 248 9.11 -15.73 2.87
C TYR A 248 9.69 -16.30 4.16
N LEU A 249 10.83 -16.98 4.07
CA LEU A 249 11.65 -17.44 5.18
C LEU A 249 12.93 -16.61 5.25
N ALA A 250 13.11 -15.88 6.35
CA ALA A 250 14.30 -15.10 6.61
C ALA A 250 15.55 -15.99 6.76
N PRO A 251 16.75 -15.50 6.37
CA PRO A 251 18.00 -16.15 6.73
C PRO A 251 18.16 -16.22 8.26
N GLY A 252 19.02 -17.13 8.74
CA GLY A 252 19.27 -17.34 10.18
C GLY A 252 20.02 -16.20 10.87
N GLU A 253 20.51 -15.22 10.11
CA GLU A 253 21.24 -14.03 10.59
C GLU A 253 20.69 -12.77 9.91
N ILE A 254 21.08 -11.59 10.40
CA ILE A 254 20.68 -10.31 9.79
C ILE A 254 21.38 -10.16 8.44
N PRO A 255 20.64 -10.01 7.32
CA PRO A 255 21.21 -10.00 5.98
C PRO A 255 21.94 -8.70 5.63
N ALA A 256 22.86 -8.80 4.67
CA ALA A 256 23.61 -7.65 4.15
C ALA A 256 22.72 -6.69 3.36
N LYS A 257 21.67 -7.19 2.70
CA LYS A 257 20.59 -6.38 2.12
C LYS A 257 19.35 -6.52 3.00
N ASN A 258 18.95 -5.42 3.65
CA ASN A 258 17.84 -5.36 4.57
C ASN A 258 17.15 -3.99 4.39
N PRO A 259 15.84 -3.92 4.10
CA PRO A 259 14.90 -5.04 3.98
C PRO A 259 15.15 -5.93 2.76
N ALA A 260 14.67 -7.17 2.84
CA ALA A 260 14.42 -7.99 1.66
C ALA A 260 13.15 -7.48 0.96
N THR A 261 13.15 -7.47 -0.37
CA THR A 261 11.99 -7.05 -1.17
C THR A 261 11.38 -8.27 -1.85
N VAL A 262 10.09 -8.49 -1.63
CA VAL A 262 9.29 -9.47 -2.38
C VAL A 262 8.39 -8.71 -3.34
N THR A 263 8.54 -8.96 -4.63
CA THR A 263 7.78 -8.31 -5.70
C THR A 263 6.72 -9.28 -6.22
N LEU A 264 5.46 -8.86 -6.20
CA LEU A 264 4.36 -9.51 -6.92
C LEU A 264 4.29 -8.93 -8.32
N LYS A 265 4.36 -9.79 -9.33
CA LYS A 265 4.18 -9.41 -10.73
C LYS A 265 2.79 -9.76 -11.21
N LEU A 266 2.09 -8.75 -11.73
CA LEU A 266 0.75 -8.88 -12.27
C LEU A 266 0.79 -8.88 -13.79
N THR A 267 0.08 -9.83 -14.39
CA THR A 267 -0.06 -9.93 -15.85
C THR A 267 -1.47 -9.53 -16.28
N SER A 268 -1.58 -9.07 -17.51
CA SER A 268 -2.85 -9.04 -18.22
C SER A 268 -2.70 -9.86 -19.51
N PRO A 269 -3.80 -10.24 -20.19
CA PRO A 269 -3.73 -10.96 -21.46
C PRO A 269 -2.86 -10.29 -22.53
N THR A 270 -2.45 -9.02 -22.36
CA THR A 270 -1.68 -8.25 -23.35
C THR A 270 -0.26 -7.87 -22.91
N LYS A 271 0.12 -7.93 -21.62
CA LYS A 271 1.49 -7.66 -21.11
C LYS A 271 1.63 -7.90 -19.59
N GLU A 272 2.86 -7.96 -19.07
CA GLU A 272 3.19 -7.55 -17.69
C GLU A 272 2.75 -6.09 -17.50
N VAL A 273 1.88 -5.83 -16.51
CA VAL A 273 1.23 -4.51 -16.37
C VAL A 273 1.65 -3.80 -15.08
N ALA A 274 2.01 -4.53 -14.02
CA ALA A 274 2.28 -3.92 -12.73
C ALA A 274 3.10 -4.79 -11.78
N GLU A 275 3.81 -4.12 -10.88
CA GLU A 275 4.54 -4.73 -9.77
C GLU A 275 4.04 -4.14 -8.44
N LEU A 276 3.75 -5.00 -7.46
CA LEU A 276 3.48 -4.61 -6.06
C LEU A 276 4.61 -5.11 -5.17
N TYR A 277 4.89 -4.40 -4.07
CA TYR A 277 6.08 -4.66 -3.26
C TYR A 277 5.75 -4.91 -1.79
N THR A 278 6.37 -5.95 -1.24
CA THR A 278 6.47 -6.20 0.21
C THR A 278 7.91 -6.04 0.66
N ARG A 279 8.16 -5.27 1.72
CA ARG A 279 9.47 -5.06 2.33
C ARG A 279 9.55 -5.74 3.69
N ILE A 280 10.51 -6.63 3.85
CA ILE A 280 10.66 -7.46 5.05
C ILE A 280 11.98 -7.12 5.74
N TYR A 281 11.87 -6.49 6.90
CA TYR A 281 13.00 -6.24 7.79
C TYR A 281 13.32 -7.51 8.56
N VAL A 282 14.54 -8.01 8.40
CA VAL A 282 15.03 -9.17 9.16
C VAL A 282 15.88 -8.65 10.30
N VAL A 283 15.27 -8.42 11.46
CA VAL A 283 15.93 -7.82 12.62
C VAL A 283 15.15 -8.18 13.90
N PRO A 284 15.83 -8.56 15.00
CA PRO A 284 15.17 -8.66 16.30
C PRO A 284 14.67 -7.27 16.76
N GLU A 285 13.74 -7.25 17.73
CA GLU A 285 13.37 -5.98 18.38
C GLU A 285 14.60 -5.29 18.97
N GLY A 286 14.83 -4.03 18.60
CA GLY A 286 16.04 -3.29 18.95
C GLY A 286 16.64 -2.51 17.78
N VAL A 287 17.88 -2.07 17.98
CA VAL A 287 18.73 -1.53 16.93
C VAL A 287 19.89 -2.49 16.71
N SER A 288 20.07 -2.95 15.47
CA SER A 288 21.24 -3.75 15.09
C SER A 288 22.12 -2.93 14.15
N LEU A 289 23.42 -2.88 14.42
CA LEU A 289 24.37 -2.11 13.61
C LEU A 289 25.70 -2.84 13.37
N GLN A 290 26.39 -2.45 12.31
CA GLN A 290 27.78 -2.83 12.02
C GLN A 290 28.63 -1.56 12.00
N VAL A 291 29.87 -1.72 12.43
CA VAL A 291 30.86 -0.64 12.46
C VAL A 291 32.12 -1.10 11.74
N GLY A 292 32.61 -0.29 10.79
CA GLY A 292 33.84 -0.57 10.04
C GLY A 292 33.82 -1.90 9.27
N GLY A 293 32.64 -2.40 8.89
CA GLY A 293 32.47 -3.71 8.25
C GLY A 293 32.57 -4.92 9.18
N GLY A 294 32.59 -4.71 10.51
CA GLY A 294 32.58 -5.78 11.50
C GLY A 294 31.24 -6.52 11.60
N GLY A 295 31.17 -7.48 12.53
CA GLY A 295 29.94 -8.24 12.82
C GLY A 295 28.80 -7.38 13.35
N TRP A 296 27.58 -7.91 13.29
CA TRP A 296 26.39 -7.26 13.83
C TRP A 296 26.47 -7.12 15.35
N ILE A 297 26.18 -5.92 15.84
CA ILE A 297 26.02 -5.58 17.25
C ILE A 297 24.53 -5.28 17.46
N HIS A 298 23.91 -5.99 18.39
CA HIS A 298 22.49 -5.82 18.70
C HIS A 298 22.29 -5.10 20.04
N LEU A 299 21.41 -4.09 20.04
CA LEU A 299 21.05 -3.29 21.20
C LEU A 299 19.55 -3.49 21.49
N PRO A 300 19.17 -4.39 22.45
CA PRO A 300 17.79 -4.83 22.62
C PRO A 300 16.94 -3.86 23.44
N ILE A 301 17.53 -3.11 24.38
CA ILE A 301 16.77 -2.12 25.17
C ILE A 301 16.66 -0.88 24.30
N SER A 302 15.48 -0.63 23.74
CA SER A 302 15.30 0.41 22.73
C SER A 302 13.94 1.08 22.78
N GLY A 303 13.83 2.24 22.14
CA GLY A 303 12.54 2.86 21.84
C GLY A 303 12.64 4.12 21.02
N ALA A 304 11.50 4.53 20.48
CA ALA A 304 11.34 5.77 19.73
C ALA A 304 10.51 6.79 20.53
N ASN A 305 11.01 8.02 20.59
CA ASN A 305 10.25 9.19 21.03
C ASN A 305 9.90 10.01 19.78
N LEU A 306 8.61 10.11 19.50
CA LEU A 306 8.10 10.79 18.31
C LEU A 306 7.29 12.04 18.65
N SER A 307 7.32 12.47 19.92
CA SER A 307 6.67 13.70 20.37
C SER A 307 7.39 14.96 19.82
N GLY A 308 6.62 15.98 19.43
CA GLY A 308 7.18 17.24 18.93
C GLY A 308 7.85 17.15 17.55
N ALA A 309 8.70 18.13 17.22
CA ALA A 309 9.38 18.22 15.91
C ALA A 309 10.68 17.41 15.84
N ILE A 310 11.34 17.18 16.99
CA ILE A 310 12.56 16.37 17.08
C ILE A 310 12.15 14.96 17.47
N LYS A 311 12.45 14.01 16.59
CA LYS A 311 12.24 12.60 16.79
C LYS A 311 13.55 11.95 17.27
N GLY A 312 13.43 10.85 18.00
CA GLY A 312 14.58 10.15 18.55
C GLY A 312 14.39 8.63 18.54
N ILE A 313 15.48 7.92 18.28
CA ILE A 313 15.64 6.50 18.59
C ILE A 313 16.81 6.37 19.54
N ASP A 314 16.58 5.70 20.66
CA ASP A 314 17.60 5.33 21.63
C ASP A 314 17.64 3.82 21.75
N ALA A 315 18.85 3.24 21.77
CA ALA A 315 19.03 1.83 22.10
C ALA A 315 20.33 1.56 22.87
N GLN A 316 20.32 0.54 23.73
CA GLN A 316 21.44 0.21 24.60
C GLN A 316 21.60 -1.30 24.87
N ASP A 317 22.84 -1.69 25.16
CA ASP A 317 23.25 -2.99 25.70
C ASP A 317 24.46 -2.81 26.62
N GLY A 318 24.25 -2.88 27.93
CA GLY A 318 25.28 -2.54 28.92
C GLY A 318 25.80 -1.11 28.74
N SER A 319 27.11 -0.96 28.47
CA SER A 319 27.74 0.33 28.19
C SER A 319 27.56 0.83 26.76
N ARG A 320 27.08 -0.03 25.85
CA ARG A 320 26.92 0.30 24.44
C ARG A 320 25.64 1.08 24.26
N VAL A 321 25.70 2.24 23.60
CA VAL A 321 24.53 3.07 23.33
C VAL A 321 24.56 3.62 21.91
N ILE A 322 23.39 3.69 21.28
CA ILE A 322 23.18 4.47 20.07
C ILE A 322 22.04 5.46 20.29
N ASN A 323 22.26 6.71 19.85
CA ASN A 323 21.26 7.73 19.78
C ASN A 323 21.17 8.24 18.34
N ILE A 324 19.96 8.24 17.79
CA ILE A 324 19.65 8.83 16.49
C ILE A 324 18.57 9.88 16.72
N LYS A 325 18.78 11.09 16.21
CA LYS A 325 17.81 12.20 16.29
C LYS A 325 17.61 12.82 14.93
N TRP A 326 16.38 13.20 14.61
CA TRP A 326 16.06 13.89 13.37
C TRP A 326 14.92 14.88 13.55
N HIS A 327 14.86 15.89 12.70
CA HIS A 327 13.68 16.74 12.57
C HIS A 327 12.67 16.06 11.64
N GLY A 328 11.48 15.76 12.18
CA GLY A 328 10.34 15.24 11.43
C GLY A 328 9.19 16.24 11.37
N GLY A 329 8.18 15.92 10.57
CA GLY A 329 6.89 16.61 10.58
C GLY A 329 6.13 16.45 11.90
N SER A 330 5.03 17.18 12.04
CA SER A 330 4.14 17.08 13.19
C SER A 330 3.52 15.69 13.32
N GLY A 331 3.36 15.22 14.56
CA GLY A 331 2.78 13.91 14.85
C GLY A 331 3.72 12.74 14.54
N ALA A 332 3.26 11.52 14.80
CA ALA A 332 4.04 10.30 14.61
C ALA A 332 4.30 10.00 13.12
N MET A 333 3.32 10.22 12.25
CA MET A 333 3.46 10.02 10.79
C MET A 333 4.51 10.95 10.17
N GLY A 334 4.68 12.16 10.71
CA GLY A 334 5.75 13.08 10.27
C GLY A 334 7.16 12.56 10.57
N ALA A 335 7.32 11.46 11.29
CA ALA A 335 8.61 10.83 11.54
C ALA A 335 9.10 9.97 10.36
N LEU A 336 8.23 9.59 9.44
CA LEU A 336 8.57 8.75 8.28
C LEU A 336 9.31 9.55 7.20
N GLY A 337 10.17 8.87 6.45
CA GLY A 337 10.88 9.43 5.31
C GLY A 337 12.38 9.15 5.32
N THR A 338 13.08 9.80 4.38
CA THR A 338 14.54 9.75 4.27
C THR A 338 15.14 11.08 4.70
N PHE A 339 16.04 11.05 5.67
CA PHE A 339 16.66 12.21 6.28
C PHE A 339 18.17 12.15 6.06
N LYS A 340 18.70 13.16 5.38
CA LYS A 340 20.15 13.34 5.24
C LYS A 340 20.74 13.82 6.56
N TRP A 341 21.92 13.31 6.90
CA TRP A 341 22.66 13.78 8.06
C TRP A 341 22.92 15.28 7.98
N THR A 342 22.91 15.96 9.12
CA THR A 342 23.25 17.39 9.20
C THR A 342 24.01 17.68 10.49
N VAL A 343 24.68 18.83 10.55
CA VAL A 343 25.42 19.26 11.74
C VAL A 343 24.53 19.55 12.96
N LYS A 344 23.21 19.72 12.81
CA LYS A 344 22.33 20.22 13.88
C LYS A 344 21.04 19.44 14.07
N THR A 345 20.44 18.96 13.00
CA THR A 345 19.04 18.51 13.00
C THR A 345 18.88 17.01 12.77
N VAL A 346 19.84 16.35 12.12
CA VAL A 346 19.81 14.91 11.85
C VAL A 346 21.15 14.30 12.23
N THR A 347 21.18 13.56 13.33
CA THR A 347 22.42 13.12 13.98
C THR A 347 22.36 11.66 14.35
N ALA A 348 23.51 10.97 14.27
CA ALA A 348 23.69 9.62 14.78
C ALA A 348 24.99 9.55 15.60
N ILE A 349 24.88 9.01 16.81
CA ILE A 349 26.00 8.83 17.74
C ILE A 349 25.93 7.41 18.30
N TYR A 350 26.97 6.62 18.06
CA TYR A 350 27.15 5.31 18.67
C TYR A 350 28.38 5.33 19.59
N LYS A 351 28.25 4.79 20.79
CA LYS A 351 29.35 4.63 21.75
C LYS A 351 29.42 3.16 22.15
N PRO A 352 30.43 2.39 21.70
CA PRO A 352 30.61 1.00 22.16
C PRO A 352 31.11 0.93 23.61
N ASP A 353 31.77 1.99 24.09
CA ASP A 353 32.34 2.09 25.43
C ASP A 353 32.40 3.57 25.88
N GLN A 354 32.99 3.85 27.04
CA GLN A 354 33.05 5.20 27.61
C GLN A 354 34.05 6.15 26.90
N THR A 355 34.97 5.60 26.11
CA THR A 355 36.09 6.33 25.50
C THR A 355 35.95 6.47 23.99
N THR A 356 35.23 5.57 23.34
CA THR A 356 35.09 5.50 21.88
C THR A 356 33.73 6.02 21.44
N GLN A 357 33.70 6.82 20.38
CA GLN A 357 32.47 7.36 19.81
C GLN A 357 32.54 7.38 18.27
N TYR A 358 31.49 6.88 17.64
CA TYR A 358 31.25 6.96 16.21
C TYR A 358 30.14 7.96 15.92
N MET A 359 30.32 8.82 14.92
CA MET A 359 29.39 9.90 14.62
C MET A 359 29.17 10.10 13.13
N HIS A 360 28.06 10.76 12.79
CA HIS A 360 27.73 11.19 11.42
C HIS A 360 28.58 12.34 10.89
N PHE A 361 29.41 12.96 11.71
CA PHE A 361 30.43 13.90 11.27
C PHE A 361 31.83 13.36 11.49
N TYR A 362 32.79 13.83 10.70
CA TYR A 362 34.16 13.33 10.68
C TYR A 362 35.19 14.44 10.45
N GLY A 363 36.45 14.16 10.78
CA GLY A 363 37.58 15.08 10.55
C GLY A 363 37.78 16.11 11.66
N LYS A 364 38.71 17.05 11.42
CA LYS A 364 39.03 18.17 12.34
C LYS A 364 38.05 19.35 12.22
N ALA A 365 37.36 19.45 11.08
CA ALA A 365 36.19 20.30 10.87
C ALA A 365 34.95 19.40 10.72
N PRO A 366 33.72 19.84 11.03
CA PRO A 366 32.55 18.97 11.03
C PRO A 366 32.05 18.70 9.61
N TYR A 367 32.77 17.86 8.86
CA TYR A 367 32.28 17.32 7.60
C TYR A 367 31.15 16.33 7.88
N VAL A 368 30.08 16.38 7.10
CA VAL A 368 28.87 15.56 7.30
C VAL A 368 28.95 14.33 6.40
N SER A 369 28.55 13.17 6.93
CA SER A 369 28.43 11.92 6.17
C SER A 369 27.41 12.05 5.03
N ASP A 370 27.69 11.40 3.90
CA ASP A 370 26.79 11.35 2.73
C ASP A 370 25.58 10.42 2.90
N GLY A 371 25.60 9.62 3.97
CA GLY A 371 24.58 8.62 4.26
C GLY A 371 23.23 9.20 4.67
N SER A 372 22.38 8.36 5.22
CA SER A 372 21.03 8.76 5.62
C SER A 372 20.45 7.95 6.75
N LEU A 373 19.45 8.53 7.43
CA LEU A 373 18.44 7.80 8.16
C LEU A 373 17.24 7.57 7.24
N LYS A 374 16.70 6.36 7.22
CA LYS A 374 15.47 5.99 6.53
C LYS A 374 14.51 5.40 7.55
N VAL A 375 13.36 6.03 7.70
CA VAL A 375 12.28 5.58 8.58
C VAL A 375 11.13 5.21 7.66
N ASP A 376 11.05 3.92 7.32
CA ASP A 376 10.24 3.47 6.18
C ASP A 376 8.79 3.20 6.59
N ALA A 377 8.55 2.65 7.78
CA ALA A 377 7.19 2.35 8.22
C ALA A 377 7.01 2.47 9.73
N MET A 378 5.77 2.80 10.10
CA MET A 378 5.25 2.68 11.45
C MET A 378 3.99 1.81 11.41
N ARG A 379 4.06 0.62 11.99
CA ARG A 379 2.95 -0.36 11.98
C ARG A 379 2.87 -1.03 13.35
N TYR A 380 1.66 -1.15 13.88
CA TYR A 380 1.39 -1.82 15.16
C TYR A 380 2.23 -1.28 16.34
N GLY A 381 2.48 0.03 16.36
CA GLY A 381 3.29 0.68 17.42
C GLY A 381 4.80 0.46 17.29
N GLU A 382 5.27 -0.14 16.19
CA GLU A 382 6.68 -0.34 15.90
C GLU A 382 7.13 0.52 14.72
N LEU A 383 8.30 1.14 14.87
CA LEU A 383 9.01 1.87 13.85
C LEU A 383 10.09 0.96 13.24
N MET A 384 10.17 0.92 11.92
CA MET A 384 11.20 0.15 11.21
C MET A 384 11.89 0.97 10.13
N GLY A 385 13.16 0.67 9.91
CA GLY A 385 13.97 1.40 8.95
C GLY A 385 15.44 1.04 9.01
N THR A 386 16.24 1.85 8.32
CA THR A 386 17.69 1.67 8.20
C THR A 386 18.43 2.98 8.42
N PHE A 387 19.71 2.90 8.71
CA PHE A 387 20.60 4.05 8.63
C PHE A 387 21.96 3.64 8.11
N ASP A 388 22.64 4.57 7.46
CA ASP A 388 24.00 4.40 6.98
C ASP A 388 24.79 5.69 7.23
N VAL A 389 26.01 5.55 7.71
CA VAL A 389 26.95 6.64 8.00
C VAL A 389 28.29 6.29 7.37
N GLN A 390 28.53 6.85 6.20
CA GLN A 390 29.76 6.66 5.45
C GLN A 390 30.21 8.01 4.83
N PRO A 391 31.42 8.50 5.13
CA PRO A 391 32.26 8.08 6.25
C PRO A 391 31.64 8.45 7.61
N ALA A 392 31.92 7.65 8.64
CA ALA A 392 31.65 7.97 10.04
C ALA A 392 32.92 8.52 10.71
N GLY A 393 32.82 9.53 11.56
CA GLY A 393 33.96 9.95 12.38
C GLY A 393 34.14 9.02 13.56
N LEU A 394 35.38 8.63 13.84
CA LEU A 394 35.77 7.83 14.99
C LEU A 394 36.61 8.70 15.93
N TYR A 395 36.13 8.88 17.15
CA TYR A 395 36.74 9.68 18.19
C TYR A 395 37.06 8.78 19.39
N VAL A 396 38.34 8.71 19.75
CA VAL A 396 38.80 7.97 20.94
C VAL A 396 39.37 8.98 21.94
N THR A 397 38.82 8.94 23.15
CA THR A 397 39.15 9.86 24.25
C THR A 397 40.46 9.44 24.92
N THR A 398 41.56 9.63 24.19
CA THR A 398 42.95 9.51 24.67
C THR A 398 43.60 10.88 24.80
N TYR A 399 44.80 10.95 25.38
CA TYR A 399 45.61 12.17 25.39
C TYR A 399 46.92 11.93 24.62
N PRO A 400 47.11 12.49 23.40
CA PRO A 400 46.15 13.28 22.63
C PRO A 400 44.98 12.45 22.07
N PRO A 401 43.83 13.06 21.73
CA PRO A 401 42.69 12.34 21.18
C PRO A 401 43.01 11.78 19.79
N VAL A 402 42.58 10.55 19.53
CA VAL A 402 42.67 9.94 18.21
C VAL A 402 41.38 10.23 17.45
N ILE A 403 41.52 10.86 16.29
CA ILE A 403 40.41 11.18 15.36
C ILE A 403 40.73 10.50 14.03
N SER A 404 39.83 9.63 13.59
CA SER A 404 39.94 8.91 12.31
C SER A 404 38.56 8.76 11.66
N THR A 405 38.49 8.02 10.54
CA THR A 405 37.25 7.69 9.85
C THR A 405 36.96 6.20 9.90
N SER A 406 35.68 5.86 9.86
CA SER A 406 35.15 4.50 9.80
C SER A 406 33.83 4.51 9.01
N SER A 407 32.96 3.54 9.25
CA SER A 407 31.59 3.50 8.74
C SER A 407 30.65 2.93 9.80
N MET A 408 29.37 3.31 9.73
CA MET A 408 28.30 2.63 10.45
C MET A 408 27.16 2.31 9.49
N ARG A 409 26.49 1.20 9.69
CA ARG A 409 25.18 0.93 9.08
C ARG A 409 24.33 0.17 10.06
N GLY A 410 23.02 0.34 10.00
CA GLY A 410 22.12 -0.37 10.87
C GLY A 410 20.71 -0.51 10.34
N VAL A 411 19.99 -1.38 11.01
CA VAL A 411 18.58 -1.69 10.80
C VAL A 411 17.91 -1.70 12.17
N PHE A 412 16.69 -1.22 12.25
CA PHE A 412 15.98 -1.12 13.51
C PHE A 412 14.52 -1.55 13.40
N ARG A 413 14.02 -2.11 14.50
CA ARG A 413 12.62 -2.37 14.80
C ARG A 413 12.42 -1.97 16.25
N VAL A 414 11.88 -0.77 16.48
CA VAL A 414 11.79 -0.18 17.82
C VAL A 414 10.34 0.17 18.17
N LYS A 415 9.94 -0.05 19.41
CA LYS A 415 8.61 0.37 19.88
C LYS A 415 8.53 1.89 19.97
N CYS A 416 7.41 2.44 19.53
CA CYS A 416 7.07 3.84 19.70
C CYS A 416 6.15 4.00 20.91
N PHE A 417 6.68 4.57 21.99
CA PHE A 417 5.92 4.78 23.22
C PHE A 417 4.81 5.83 23.07
N ASP A 418 4.99 6.78 22.16
CA ASP A 418 4.03 7.87 21.91
C ASP A 418 2.91 7.49 20.93
N CYS A 419 3.02 6.34 20.27
CA CYS A 419 2.11 5.92 19.19
C CYS A 419 0.93 5.07 19.66
N ALA A 420 0.91 4.66 20.93
CA ALA A 420 -0.15 3.83 21.50
C ALA A 420 -1.35 4.65 22.03
N LYS A 421 -1.63 5.83 21.46
CA LYS A 421 -2.71 6.72 21.89
C LYS A 421 -3.73 6.96 20.79
#